data_AF-A0A4S4DG27-F1
#
_entry.id   AF-A0A4S4DG27-F1
#
_cell.length_a   1.000
_cell.length_b   1.000
_cell.length_c   1.000
_cell.angle_alpha   90.00
_cell.angle_beta   90.00
_cell.angle_gamma   90.00
#
_symmetry.space_group_name_H-M   'P 1'
#
loop_
_entity.id
_entity.type
_entity.pdbx_description
1 polymer ?
#
loop_
_entity_poly.entity_id
_entity_poly.type
_entity_poly.pdbx_seq_one_letter_code
_entity_poly.pdbx_strand_id
1 'polypeptide(L)'
;MSTAKFILLILIILLPISLSSSSEESGAIEALIGRLEAKRSTPSVQEHAAKAVLHRLLPTHVSSFQFKIVSKVPPSSSMLGFTLFFLITIVIYFFVSSYRNSQNLNQSMSTAKFILLILIILLPISLSSSSEESGAIEALIGRLEAKRSTPSVQEHAAKAVLHRLLPTHVSSFQFKIVSKVPPSSSMLGFTLFFLITIVIYFFVSSYRIEGITAVEIASGLHWYLKYWCGAHVSWDKTGGIQIASVPKPGSLPLVSDEGVIIQRPVPWNYYQNVVTSSYSYVWWDWERWEKEIDWMALQGVNLPLAFTGQESIWQKVFTDFNIRKQDLNDFFGGPAFLAWARMGNLHGWGGPLSQNWLDQQLVLQKQILSRMIELGMTPVLPSFSGNVPGALKDIFPSANITRLGDWNTVDGDTRWCCTFLLDPSDPLFVEIGKAFIKRQIKGAIHVS
;
A
#
# COMPACT_ATOMS: atom_id res chain seq x y z
N MET A 1 19.06 -48.31 -13.98
CA MET A 1 18.72 -46.94 -13.52
C MET A 1 17.37 -46.58 -14.13
N SER A 2 16.30 -46.71 -13.34
CA SER A 2 14.92 -46.48 -13.78
C SER A 2 14.64 -44.98 -13.85
N THR A 3 14.27 -44.50 -15.03
CA THR A 3 13.83 -43.13 -15.28
C THR A 3 12.47 -42.92 -14.62
N ALA A 4 12.47 -42.49 -13.36
CA ALA A 4 11.26 -42.01 -12.71
C ALA A 4 10.82 -40.70 -13.39
N LYS A 5 9.91 -40.79 -14.37
CA LYS A 5 9.17 -39.63 -14.87
C LYS A 5 8.26 -39.15 -13.74
N PHE A 6 8.68 -38.13 -13.00
CA PHE A 6 7.81 -37.42 -12.07
C PHE A 6 6.92 -36.47 -12.86
N ILE A 7 5.62 -36.77 -12.91
CA ILE A 7 4.59 -35.87 -13.43
C ILE A 7 4.25 -34.90 -12.29
N LEU A 8 4.71 -33.65 -12.38
CA LEU A 8 4.23 -32.59 -11.49
C LEU A 8 2.98 -31.96 -12.12
N LEU A 9 1.81 -32.29 -11.58
CA LEU A 9 0.55 -31.68 -11.97
C LEU A 9 0.39 -30.35 -11.23
N ILE A 10 0.63 -29.23 -11.91
CA ILE A 10 0.33 -27.90 -11.35
C ILE A 10 -1.13 -27.59 -11.64
N LEU A 11 -2.00 -27.77 -10.64
CA LEU A 11 -3.36 -27.25 -10.67
C LEU A 11 -3.33 -25.75 -10.38
N ILE A 12 -3.64 -24.93 -11.39
CA ILE A 12 -3.97 -23.52 -11.17
C ILE A 12 -5.46 -23.46 -10.89
N ILE A 13 -5.83 -23.42 -9.60
CA ILE A 13 -7.21 -23.22 -9.16
C ILE A 13 -7.42 -21.73 -8.96
N LEU A 14 -8.22 -21.11 -9.82
CA LEU A 14 -8.76 -19.76 -9.58
C LEU A 14 -10.18 -19.93 -9.04
N LEU A 15 -10.32 -19.84 -7.72
CA LEU A 15 -11.61 -19.99 -7.03
C LEU A 15 -12.44 -18.69 -7.18
N PRO A 16 -13.75 -18.80 -7.46
CA PRO A 16 -14.68 -17.74 -7.09
C PRO A 16 -14.79 -17.68 -5.57
N ILE A 17 -14.70 -16.48 -5.00
CA ILE A 17 -14.97 -16.24 -3.58
C ILE A 17 -16.49 -16.42 -3.40
N SER A 18 -16.91 -17.48 -2.70
CA SER A 18 -18.28 -17.59 -2.20
C SER A 18 -18.28 -17.23 -0.73
N LEU A 19 -18.82 -16.06 -0.41
CA LEU A 19 -19.20 -15.66 0.94
C LEU A 19 -20.64 -16.13 1.17
N SER A 20 -20.88 -16.82 2.29
CA SER A 20 -22.21 -17.24 2.70
C SER A 20 -23.08 -16.00 2.85
N SER A 21 -24.02 -15.84 1.95
CA SER A 21 -24.90 -14.70 1.87
C SER A 21 -26.28 -15.21 1.44
N SER A 22 -27.32 -14.46 1.80
CA SER A 22 -28.72 -14.87 1.70
C SER A 22 -29.13 -15.27 0.27
N SER A 23 -30.23 -16.01 0.10
CA SER A 23 -30.63 -16.62 -1.19
C SER A 23 -30.78 -15.66 -2.37
N GLU A 24 -30.94 -14.35 -2.13
CA GLU A 24 -30.94 -13.31 -3.18
C GLU A 24 -29.53 -12.85 -3.59
N GLU A 25 -28.55 -12.87 -2.67
CA GLU A 25 -27.14 -12.48 -2.93
C GLU A 25 -26.43 -13.53 -3.79
N SER A 26 -26.79 -14.80 -3.65
CA SER A 26 -26.28 -15.90 -4.49
C SER A 26 -26.59 -15.69 -5.97
N GLY A 27 -27.77 -15.16 -6.32
CA GLY A 27 -28.17 -14.95 -7.72
C GLY A 27 -27.43 -13.81 -8.41
N ALA A 28 -27.16 -12.71 -7.70
CA ALA A 28 -26.41 -11.57 -8.23
C ALA A 28 -24.92 -11.89 -8.41
N ILE A 29 -24.34 -12.65 -7.47
CA ILE A 29 -22.95 -13.13 -7.54
C ILE A 29 -22.80 -14.14 -8.68
N GLU A 30 -23.74 -15.07 -8.87
CA GLU A 30 -23.73 -15.99 -10.01
C GLU A 30 -23.83 -15.25 -11.35
N ALA A 31 -24.65 -14.20 -11.44
CA ALA A 31 -24.76 -13.38 -12.64
C ALA A 31 -23.46 -12.61 -12.96
N LEU A 32 -22.77 -12.09 -11.93
CA LEU A 32 -21.48 -11.41 -12.08
C LEU A 32 -20.36 -12.38 -12.47
N ILE A 33 -20.30 -13.55 -11.82
CA ILE A 33 -19.37 -14.63 -12.17
C ILE A 33 -19.61 -15.07 -13.61
N GLY A 34 -20.86 -15.26 -14.03
CA GLY A 34 -21.20 -15.61 -15.41
C GLY A 34 -20.73 -14.56 -16.44
N ARG A 35 -20.84 -13.26 -16.12
CA ARG A 35 -20.33 -12.17 -16.98
C ARG A 35 -18.80 -12.10 -17.03
N LEU A 36 -18.11 -12.41 -15.93
CA LEU A 36 -16.65 -12.46 -15.87
C LEU A 36 -16.10 -13.71 -16.57
N GLU A 37 -16.78 -14.86 -16.42
CA GLU A 37 -16.48 -16.08 -17.17
C GLU A 37 -16.66 -15.88 -18.68
N ALA A 38 -17.70 -15.14 -19.10
CA ALA A 38 -17.92 -14.82 -20.51
C ALA A 38 -16.80 -13.95 -21.13
N LYS A 39 -16.05 -13.20 -20.32
CA LYS A 39 -14.89 -12.40 -20.77
C LYS A 39 -13.55 -13.13 -20.62
N ARG A 40 -13.54 -14.36 -20.08
CA ARG A 40 -12.33 -15.12 -19.82
C ARG A 40 -11.77 -15.67 -21.15
N SER A 41 -10.46 -15.54 -21.36
CA SER A 41 -9.78 -16.15 -22.51
C SER A 41 -9.98 -17.66 -22.50
N THR A 42 -9.97 -18.30 -23.67
CA THR A 42 -10.17 -19.76 -23.75
C THR A 42 -9.14 -20.52 -22.92
N PRO A 43 -9.48 -21.72 -22.40
CA PRO A 43 -8.53 -22.55 -21.65
C PRO A 43 -7.21 -22.79 -22.38
N SER A 44 -7.24 -22.91 -23.71
CA SER A 44 -6.05 -23.04 -24.55
C SER A 44 -5.12 -21.82 -24.50
N VAL A 45 -5.67 -20.60 -24.52
CA VAL A 45 -4.90 -19.35 -24.41
C VAL A 45 -4.27 -19.23 -23.02
N GLN A 46 -5.01 -19.58 -21.98
CA GLN A 46 -4.52 -19.57 -20.60
C GLN A 46 -3.39 -20.61 -20.40
N GLU A 47 -3.54 -21.81 -20.96
CA GLU A 47 -2.52 -22.86 -20.91
C GLU A 47 -1.23 -22.44 -21.65
N HIS A 48 -1.39 -21.80 -22.81
CA HIS A 48 -0.26 -21.30 -23.59
C HIS A 48 0.51 -20.20 -22.85
N ALA A 49 -0.19 -19.27 -22.20
CA ALA A 49 0.42 -18.25 -21.36
C ALA A 49 1.18 -18.85 -20.16
N ALA A 50 0.60 -19.85 -19.48
CA ALA A 50 1.25 -20.54 -18.37
C ALA A 50 2.51 -21.28 -18.82
N LYS A 51 2.47 -21.97 -19.97
CA LYS A 51 3.64 -22.62 -20.58
C LYS A 51 4.71 -21.61 -20.96
N ALA A 52 4.35 -20.43 -21.48
CA ALA A 52 5.31 -19.39 -21.83
C ALA A 52 6.05 -18.83 -20.60
N VAL A 53 5.36 -18.67 -19.46
CA VAL A 53 5.99 -18.28 -18.19
C VAL A 53 6.94 -19.36 -17.71
N LEU A 54 6.50 -20.63 -17.71
CA LEU A 54 7.34 -21.74 -17.29
C LEU A 54 8.56 -21.92 -18.20
N HIS A 55 8.42 -21.72 -19.50
CA HIS A 55 9.53 -21.76 -20.45
C HIS A 55 10.59 -20.69 -20.18
N ARG A 56 10.20 -19.51 -19.69
CA ARG A 56 11.15 -18.47 -19.29
C ARG A 56 11.90 -18.82 -18.00
N LEU A 57 11.26 -19.56 -17.09
CA LEU A 57 11.82 -19.88 -15.78
C LEU A 57 12.62 -21.19 -15.77
N LEU A 58 12.15 -22.22 -16.50
CA LEU A 58 12.70 -23.57 -16.52
C LEU A 58 12.64 -24.18 -17.94
N PRO A 59 13.39 -23.65 -18.91
CA PRO A 59 13.26 -23.98 -20.34
C PRO A 59 13.49 -25.46 -20.66
N THR A 60 14.35 -26.16 -19.92
CA THR A 60 14.69 -27.58 -20.16
C THR A 60 13.66 -28.57 -19.62
N HIS A 61 12.68 -28.11 -18.84
CA HIS A 61 11.74 -29.00 -18.14
C HIS A 61 10.27 -28.78 -18.50
N VAL A 62 9.96 -27.83 -19.40
CA VAL A 62 8.57 -27.48 -19.77
C VAL A 62 7.75 -28.69 -20.22
N SER A 63 8.36 -29.62 -20.95
CA SER A 63 7.71 -30.85 -21.44
C SER A 63 7.37 -31.86 -20.32
N SER A 64 7.91 -31.68 -19.12
CA SER A 64 7.62 -32.52 -17.96
C SER A 64 6.36 -32.07 -17.18
N PHE A 65 5.76 -30.93 -17.54
CA PHE A 65 4.58 -30.38 -16.88
C PHE A 65 3.34 -30.49 -17.77
N GLN A 66 2.25 -31.00 -17.19
CA GLN A 66 0.93 -30.93 -17.80
C GLN A 66 0.10 -29.86 -17.10
N PHE A 67 -0.47 -28.96 -17.89
CA PHE A 67 -1.33 -27.90 -17.42
C PHE A 67 -2.78 -28.26 -17.74
N LYS A 68 -3.67 -28.16 -16.76
CA LYS A 68 -5.11 -28.33 -16.95
C LYS A 68 -5.84 -27.21 -16.23
N ILE A 69 -6.62 -26.43 -16.98
CA ILE A 69 -7.48 -25.40 -16.41
C ILE A 69 -8.70 -26.08 -15.78
N VAL A 70 -8.90 -25.92 -14.48
CA VAL A 70 -10.06 -26.44 -13.75
C VAL A 70 -11.02 -25.29 -13.49
N SER A 71 -12.20 -25.34 -14.10
CA SER A 71 -13.14 -24.22 -14.11
C SER A 71 -14.25 -24.26 -13.06
N LYS A 72 -14.46 -25.37 -12.33
CA LYS A 72 -15.49 -25.46 -11.28
C LYS A 72 -15.05 -26.37 -10.13
N VAL A 73 -15.03 -25.83 -8.91
CA VAL A 73 -15.01 -26.60 -7.66
C VAL A 73 -16.39 -26.43 -7.01
N PRO A 74 -17.09 -27.49 -6.59
CA PRO A 74 -18.41 -27.37 -6.00
C PRO A 74 -18.40 -26.58 -4.68
N PRO A 75 -19.49 -25.83 -4.37
CA PRO A 75 -19.51 -24.80 -3.32
C PRO A 75 -19.35 -25.33 -1.89
N SER A 76 -19.41 -26.64 -1.65
CA SER A 76 -19.24 -27.25 -0.32
C SER A 76 -17.78 -27.38 0.17
N SER A 77 -16.80 -26.80 -0.54
CA SER A 77 -15.37 -27.03 -0.26
C SER A 77 -14.48 -25.78 -0.36
N SER A 78 -15.04 -24.59 -0.14
CA SER A 78 -14.31 -23.31 -0.26
C SER A 78 -13.16 -23.12 0.75
N MET A 79 -13.33 -23.58 1.99
CA MET A 79 -12.25 -23.53 3.00
C MET A 79 -11.17 -24.58 2.77
N LEU A 80 -11.52 -25.78 2.30
CA LEU A 80 -10.54 -26.83 1.98
C LEU A 80 -9.66 -26.44 0.79
N GLY A 81 -10.21 -25.77 -0.23
CA GLY A 81 -9.46 -25.35 -1.41
C GLY A 81 -8.41 -24.26 -1.12
N PHE A 82 -8.76 -23.26 -0.31
CA PHE A 82 -7.83 -22.19 0.09
C PHE A 82 -6.69 -22.74 0.97
N THR A 83 -7.06 -23.60 1.92
CA THR A 83 -6.12 -24.26 2.83
C THR A 83 -5.18 -25.18 2.06
N LEU A 84 -5.68 -25.93 1.06
CA LEU A 84 -4.89 -26.82 0.22
C LEU A 84 -3.91 -26.07 -0.70
N PHE A 85 -4.30 -24.92 -1.27
CA PHE A 85 -3.41 -24.09 -2.08
C PHE A 85 -2.26 -23.49 -1.24
N PHE A 86 -2.57 -22.98 -0.05
CA PHE A 86 -1.56 -22.45 0.87
C PHE A 86 -0.63 -23.56 1.38
N LEU A 87 -1.18 -24.74 1.72
CA LEU A 87 -0.40 -25.93 2.09
C LEU A 87 0.51 -26.40 0.96
N ILE A 88 0.02 -26.47 -0.29
CA ILE A 88 0.85 -26.89 -1.43
C ILE A 88 1.98 -25.88 -1.67
N THR A 89 1.70 -24.57 -1.55
CA THR A 89 2.71 -23.52 -1.75
C THR A 89 3.77 -23.56 -0.64
N ILE A 90 3.37 -23.74 0.62
CA ILE A 90 4.27 -23.90 1.77
C ILE A 90 5.07 -25.19 1.62
N VAL A 91 4.46 -26.31 1.24
CA VAL A 91 5.14 -27.59 1.02
C VAL A 91 6.15 -27.48 -0.11
N ILE A 92 5.83 -26.80 -1.22
CA ILE A 92 6.78 -26.54 -2.31
C ILE A 92 7.93 -25.65 -1.83
N TYR A 93 7.65 -24.59 -1.07
CA TYR A 93 8.69 -23.71 -0.52
C TYR A 93 9.63 -24.46 0.43
N PHE A 94 9.09 -25.24 1.37
CA PHE A 94 9.89 -26.06 2.28
C PHE A 94 10.61 -27.20 1.56
N PHE A 95 10.03 -27.78 0.51
CA PHE A 95 10.68 -28.83 -0.29
C PHE A 95 11.85 -28.26 -1.11
N VAL A 96 11.67 -27.09 -1.73
CA VAL A 96 12.75 -26.39 -2.46
C VAL A 96 13.83 -25.91 -1.48
N SER A 97 13.46 -25.37 -0.32
CA SER A 97 14.42 -24.93 0.71
C SER A 97 15.15 -26.11 1.36
N SER A 98 14.47 -27.23 1.60
CA SER A 98 15.05 -28.45 2.17
C SER A 98 15.94 -29.17 1.16
N TYR A 99 15.58 -29.19 -0.12
CA TYR A 99 16.45 -29.70 -1.19
C TYR A 99 17.72 -28.85 -1.36
N ARG A 100 17.61 -27.52 -1.20
CA ARG A 100 18.76 -26.60 -1.22
C ARG A 100 19.68 -26.78 0.00
N ASN A 101 19.12 -27.07 1.17
CA ASN A 101 19.88 -27.32 2.41
C ASN A 101 20.40 -28.77 2.53
N SER A 102 19.73 -29.75 1.92
CA SER A 102 20.10 -31.17 1.91
C SER A 102 21.36 -31.46 1.08
N GLN A 103 21.79 -30.52 0.23
CA GLN A 103 23.12 -30.57 -0.39
C GLN A 103 24.25 -30.41 0.65
N ASN A 104 23.97 -29.94 1.88
CA ASN A 104 24.98 -29.66 2.89
C ASN A 104 24.90 -30.48 4.19
N LEU A 105 23.81 -31.21 4.49
CA LEU A 105 23.70 -32.01 5.72
C LEU A 105 22.86 -33.29 5.53
N ASN A 106 23.46 -34.44 5.86
CA ASN A 106 22.91 -35.80 5.73
C ASN A 106 21.95 -36.16 6.89
N GLN A 107 20.74 -35.59 6.95
CA GLN A 107 19.71 -36.06 7.88
C GLN A 107 18.31 -36.10 7.27
N SER A 108 17.71 -37.31 7.31
CA SER A 108 16.33 -37.60 6.93
C SER A 108 15.38 -37.36 8.12
N MET A 109 14.43 -36.44 7.98
CA MET A 109 13.30 -36.31 8.91
C MET A 109 12.24 -37.36 8.58
N SER A 110 11.84 -38.18 9.57
CA SER A 110 10.76 -39.16 9.42
C SER A 110 9.40 -38.49 9.22
N THR A 111 8.60 -39.06 8.29
CA THR A 111 7.27 -38.63 7.86
C THR A 111 6.28 -38.41 9.01
N ALA A 112 6.46 -39.10 10.14
CA ALA A 112 5.62 -38.95 11.33
C ALA A 112 5.82 -37.60 12.04
N LYS A 113 7.05 -37.06 12.06
CA LYS A 113 7.34 -35.74 12.66
C LYS A 113 6.75 -34.59 11.81
N PHE A 114 6.63 -34.81 10.51
CA PHE A 114 6.05 -33.85 9.57
C PHE A 114 4.51 -33.75 9.72
N ILE A 115 3.84 -34.88 9.92
CA ILE A 115 2.39 -34.94 10.15
C ILE A 115 2.02 -34.29 11.49
N LEU A 116 2.83 -34.50 12.54
CA LEU A 116 2.63 -33.88 13.84
C LEU A 116 2.79 -32.34 13.79
N LEU A 117 3.75 -31.85 13.02
CA LEU A 117 3.94 -30.40 12.81
C LEU A 117 2.76 -29.77 12.07
N ILE A 118 2.21 -30.45 11.07
CA ILE A 118 1.00 -30.02 10.34
C ILE A 118 -0.21 -29.95 11.29
N LEU A 119 -0.39 -30.96 12.14
CA LEU A 119 -1.49 -30.99 13.12
C LEU A 119 -1.38 -29.89 14.18
N ILE A 120 -0.16 -29.54 14.64
CA ILE A 120 0.06 -28.46 15.61
C ILE A 120 -0.22 -27.08 14.98
N ILE A 121 0.12 -26.88 13.71
CA ILE A 121 -0.18 -25.64 12.97
C ILE A 121 -1.69 -25.49 12.70
N LEU A 122 -2.41 -26.60 12.54
CA LEU A 122 -3.87 -26.61 12.31
C LEU A 122 -4.70 -26.35 13.59
N LEU A 123 -4.11 -26.35 14.79
CA LEU A 123 -4.88 -26.42 16.04
C LEU A 123 -5.31 -25.09 16.70
N PRO A 124 -4.95 -23.87 16.22
CA PRO A 124 -5.66 -22.67 16.64
C PRO A 124 -6.03 -21.78 15.45
N ILE A 125 -6.99 -22.20 14.63
CA ILE A 125 -7.91 -21.27 13.93
C ILE A 125 -9.33 -21.78 14.14
N SER A 126 -9.66 -22.01 15.41
CA SER A 126 -11.03 -22.25 15.85
C SER A 126 -11.67 -20.89 16.09
N LEU A 127 -12.59 -20.52 15.20
CA LEU A 127 -13.53 -19.41 15.26
C LEU A 127 -13.70 -18.81 16.66
N SER A 128 -13.17 -17.60 16.89
CA SER A 128 -13.66 -16.70 17.95
C SER A 128 -13.18 -15.23 17.88
N SER A 129 -12.34 -14.79 16.91
CA SER A 129 -11.85 -13.40 16.89
C SER A 129 -12.52 -12.44 15.89
N SER A 130 -13.42 -12.89 15.01
CA SER A 130 -13.90 -12.04 13.90
C SER A 130 -14.76 -10.85 14.33
N SER A 131 -15.49 -10.94 15.45
CA SER A 131 -16.33 -9.83 15.91
C SER A 131 -15.53 -8.72 16.63
N GLU A 132 -14.48 -9.08 17.37
CA GLU A 132 -13.63 -8.10 18.06
C GLU A 132 -12.67 -7.38 17.10
N GLU A 133 -12.11 -8.09 16.13
CA GLU A 133 -11.23 -7.49 15.10
C GLU A 133 -11.99 -6.50 14.19
N SER A 134 -13.25 -6.81 13.82
CA SER A 134 -14.11 -5.88 13.07
C SER A 134 -14.38 -4.60 13.88
N GLY A 135 -14.69 -4.73 15.17
CA GLY A 135 -14.93 -3.58 16.05
C GLY A 135 -13.70 -2.68 16.23
N ALA A 136 -12.50 -3.27 16.31
CA ALA A 136 -11.25 -2.51 16.41
C ALA A 136 -10.94 -1.71 15.12
N ILE A 137 -11.18 -2.32 13.95
CA ILE A 137 -11.02 -1.65 12.65
C ILE A 137 -12.05 -0.55 12.48
N GLU A 138 -13.32 -0.80 12.81
CA GLU A 138 -14.38 0.20 12.77
C GLU A 138 -14.09 1.38 13.71
N ALA A 139 -13.63 1.12 14.94
CA ALA A 139 -13.22 2.16 15.87
C ALA A 139 -11.99 2.95 15.37
N LEU A 140 -11.05 2.30 14.68
CA LEU A 140 -9.94 2.98 14.03
C LEU A 140 -10.42 3.89 12.91
N ILE A 141 -11.29 3.39 12.03
CA ILE A 141 -11.90 4.17 10.95
C ILE A 141 -12.63 5.37 11.55
N GLY A 142 -13.51 5.17 12.53
CA GLY A 142 -14.24 6.27 13.18
C GLY A 142 -13.32 7.34 13.78
N ARG A 143 -12.18 6.95 14.36
CA ARG A 143 -11.17 7.91 14.85
C ARG A 143 -10.49 8.68 13.71
N LEU A 144 -10.15 8.01 12.61
CA LEU A 144 -9.58 8.66 11.43
C LEU A 144 -10.58 9.62 10.79
N GLU A 145 -11.85 9.23 10.71
CA GLU A 145 -12.93 10.07 10.19
C GLU A 145 -13.15 11.31 11.05
N ALA A 146 -13.13 11.16 12.38
CA ALA A 146 -13.23 12.28 13.32
C ALA A 146 -12.03 13.26 13.23
N LYS A 147 -10.91 12.84 12.63
CA LYS A 147 -9.73 13.67 12.41
C LYS A 147 -9.64 14.26 11.00
N ARG A 148 -10.62 13.98 10.12
CA ARG A 148 -10.64 14.57 8.78
C ARG A 148 -10.82 16.08 8.84
N SER A 149 -10.23 16.76 7.86
CA SER A 149 -10.47 18.18 7.60
C SER A 149 -11.96 18.45 7.39
N THR A 150 -12.40 19.67 7.73
CA THR A 150 -13.81 20.06 7.53
C THR A 150 -14.21 19.97 6.05
N PRO A 151 -15.51 19.78 5.74
CA PRO A 151 -16.02 19.81 4.37
C PRO A 151 -15.51 21.02 3.56
N SER A 152 -15.53 22.21 4.15
CA SER A 152 -15.07 23.43 3.48
C SER A 152 -13.59 23.35 3.10
N VAL A 153 -12.71 22.92 4.02
CA VAL A 153 -11.27 22.78 3.73
C VAL A 153 -11.03 21.80 2.59
N GLN A 154 -11.71 20.65 2.62
CA GLN A 154 -11.58 19.63 1.58
C GLN A 154 -12.10 20.11 0.21
N GLU A 155 -13.26 20.79 0.18
CA GLU A 155 -13.81 21.38 -1.05
C GLU A 155 -12.84 22.42 -1.66
N HIS A 156 -12.23 23.28 -0.82
CA HIS A 156 -11.20 24.23 -1.25
C HIS A 156 -9.94 23.54 -1.77
N ALA A 157 -9.48 22.48 -1.09
CA ALA A 157 -8.32 21.71 -1.51
C ALA A 157 -8.53 21.05 -2.87
N ALA A 158 -9.69 20.41 -3.09
CA ALA A 158 -10.07 19.86 -4.40
C ALA A 158 -10.15 20.95 -5.48
N LYS A 159 -10.71 22.12 -5.15
CA LYS A 159 -10.76 23.27 -6.06
C LYS A 159 -9.38 23.80 -6.41
N ALA A 160 -8.42 23.75 -5.49
CA ALA A 160 -7.03 24.11 -5.74
C ALA A 160 -6.34 23.12 -6.69
N VAL A 161 -6.64 21.82 -6.59
CA VAL A 161 -6.18 20.81 -7.57
C VAL A 161 -6.71 21.14 -8.96
N LEU A 162 -8.01 21.43 -9.08
CA LEU A 162 -8.61 21.86 -10.34
C LEU A 162 -7.95 23.15 -10.87
N HIS A 163 -7.73 24.14 -10.01
CA HIS A 163 -7.10 25.40 -10.42
C HIS A 163 -5.69 25.17 -10.97
N ARG A 164 -4.87 24.30 -10.38
CA ARG A 164 -3.53 23.96 -10.88
C ARG A 164 -3.59 23.16 -12.19
N LEU A 165 -4.58 22.28 -12.36
CA LEU A 165 -4.74 21.44 -13.54
C LEU A 165 -5.36 22.17 -14.75
N LEU A 166 -6.43 22.93 -14.51
CA LEU A 166 -7.25 23.63 -15.51
C LEU A 166 -7.76 24.98 -14.96
N PRO A 167 -6.89 26.02 -14.88
CA PRO A 167 -7.22 27.29 -14.24
C PRO A 167 -8.48 27.97 -14.81
N THR A 168 -8.71 27.86 -16.12
CA THR A 168 -9.83 28.49 -16.82
C THR A 168 -11.18 27.81 -16.56
N HIS A 169 -11.19 26.60 -15.99
CA HIS A 169 -12.39 25.78 -15.82
C HIS A 169 -12.90 25.78 -14.37
N VAL A 170 -12.27 26.53 -13.47
CA VAL A 170 -12.62 26.55 -12.04
C VAL A 170 -14.07 26.94 -11.78
N SER A 171 -14.64 27.83 -12.59
CA SER A 171 -16.06 28.22 -12.51
C SER A 171 -17.01 27.21 -13.15
N SER A 172 -16.50 26.31 -13.99
CA SER A 172 -17.28 25.26 -14.65
C SER A 172 -17.60 24.10 -13.70
N PHE A 173 -16.93 23.99 -12.55
CA PHE A 173 -17.13 22.90 -11.59
C PHE A 173 -17.48 23.41 -10.19
N GLN A 174 -18.45 22.75 -9.55
CA GLN A 174 -18.84 22.89 -8.16
C GLN A 174 -18.51 21.61 -7.41
N PHE A 175 -17.84 21.74 -6.28
CA PHE A 175 -17.41 20.60 -5.47
C PHE A 175 -18.17 20.58 -4.14
N LYS A 176 -18.64 19.39 -3.77
CA LYS A 176 -19.40 19.21 -2.54
C LYS A 176 -18.98 17.96 -1.78
N ILE A 177 -18.64 18.14 -0.51
CA ILE A 177 -18.46 17.03 0.42
C ILE A 177 -19.82 16.61 0.98
N VAL A 178 -20.12 15.31 0.90
CA VAL A 178 -21.38 14.71 1.38
C VAL A 178 -21.08 13.68 2.47
N SER A 179 -21.89 13.68 3.55
CA SER A 179 -21.62 12.86 4.74
C SER A 179 -22.13 11.42 4.63
N LYS A 180 -23.13 11.17 3.78
CA LYS A 180 -23.73 9.86 3.52
C LYS A 180 -24.34 9.84 2.13
N VAL A 181 -24.27 8.69 1.49
CA VAL A 181 -24.93 8.43 0.20
C VAL A 181 -26.44 8.36 0.41
N PRO A 182 -27.26 8.99 -0.45
CA PRO A 182 -28.70 8.82 -0.43
C PRO A 182 -29.09 7.33 -0.42
N PRO A 183 -30.07 6.93 0.41
CA PRO A 183 -30.49 5.54 0.57
C PRO A 183 -31.24 4.95 -0.64
N SER A 184 -31.29 5.64 -1.79
CA SER A 184 -32.01 5.17 -2.98
C SER A 184 -31.23 4.16 -3.84
N SER A 185 -29.99 3.83 -3.48
CA SER A 185 -29.20 2.77 -4.11
C SER A 185 -28.86 1.68 -3.11
N SER A 186 -29.87 1.10 -2.47
CA SER A 186 -29.72 -0.15 -1.71
C SER A 186 -29.58 -1.32 -2.68
N MET A 187 -28.35 -1.53 -3.17
CA MET A 187 -27.94 -2.85 -3.64
C MET A 187 -27.03 -3.44 -2.55
N LEU A 188 -27.62 -4.35 -1.78
CA LEU A 188 -27.09 -5.30 -0.80
C LEU A 188 -25.60 -5.18 -0.38
N GLY A 189 -25.39 -5.00 0.92
CA GLY A 189 -24.33 -5.71 1.65
C GLY A 189 -22.95 -5.04 1.80
N PHE A 190 -22.68 -3.88 1.19
CA PHE A 190 -21.44 -3.13 1.43
C PHE A 190 -21.70 -1.79 2.09
N THR A 191 -21.64 -1.77 3.41
CA THR A 191 -21.76 -0.58 4.25
C THR A 191 -20.54 0.33 4.06
N LEU A 192 -20.60 1.23 3.08
CA LEU A 192 -19.95 2.55 2.98
C LEU A 192 -19.95 2.95 1.51
N PHE A 193 -21.17 3.19 1.03
CA PHE A 193 -21.38 3.76 -0.29
C PHE A 193 -20.63 5.09 -0.37
N PHE A 194 -19.87 5.29 -1.45
CA PHE A 194 -19.54 6.61 -1.97
C PHE A 194 -20.39 6.79 -3.22
N LEU A 195 -21.30 7.73 -3.12
CA LEU A 195 -22.04 8.28 -4.22
C LEU A 195 -21.09 9.32 -4.80
N ILE A 196 -20.36 8.96 -5.84
CA ILE A 196 -20.10 9.99 -6.83
C ILE A 196 -21.48 10.18 -7.44
N THR A 197 -22.28 11.18 -7.09
CA THR A 197 -23.17 11.67 -8.15
C THR A 197 -22.37 12.79 -8.73
N ILE A 198 -21.86 12.59 -9.95
CA ILE A 198 -21.75 13.75 -10.80
C ILE A 198 -23.19 14.08 -11.17
N VAL A 199 -23.92 14.83 -10.34
CA VAL A 199 -25.14 15.45 -10.85
C VAL A 199 -24.66 16.64 -11.64
N ILE A 200 -24.45 16.44 -12.92
CA ILE A 200 -24.26 17.56 -13.84
C ILE A 200 -25.66 18.08 -14.07
N TYR A 201 -26.15 18.88 -13.13
CA TYR A 201 -27.22 19.78 -13.49
C TYR A 201 -26.61 20.72 -14.51
N PHE A 202 -27.14 20.72 -15.73
CA PHE A 202 -27.11 21.96 -16.47
C PHE A 202 -28.04 22.95 -15.75
N PHE A 203 -27.58 23.52 -14.63
CA PHE A 203 -27.81 24.94 -14.48
C PHE A 203 -27.10 25.57 -15.66
N VAL A 204 -27.65 26.64 -16.21
CA VAL A 204 -27.29 27.30 -17.48
C VAL A 204 -25.76 27.44 -17.75
N SER A 205 -24.86 27.11 -16.80
CA SER A 205 -23.41 27.32 -16.82
C SER A 205 -22.45 26.38 -16.00
N SER A 206 -22.80 25.29 -15.26
CA SER A 206 -21.78 24.53 -14.45
C SER A 206 -22.07 23.06 -14.07
N TYR A 207 -21.02 22.26 -13.81
CA TYR A 207 -21.00 20.86 -13.40
C TYR A 207 -20.86 20.71 -11.88
N ARG A 208 -21.47 19.69 -11.24
CA ARG A 208 -21.28 19.41 -9.80
C ARG A 208 -20.71 18.01 -9.57
N ILE A 209 -19.65 17.92 -8.76
CA ILE A 209 -19.01 16.66 -8.34
C ILE A 209 -19.13 16.52 -6.83
N GLU A 210 -19.70 15.40 -6.40
CA GLU A 210 -19.85 15.06 -4.99
C GLU A 210 -18.92 13.91 -4.59
N GLY A 211 -18.41 13.95 -3.36
CA GLY A 211 -17.59 12.89 -2.77
C GLY A 211 -17.59 12.99 -1.24
N ILE A 212 -17.16 11.96 -0.51
CA ILE A 212 -17.10 12.04 0.96
C ILE A 212 -15.73 12.54 1.48
N THR A 213 -14.71 12.59 0.62
CA THR A 213 -13.45 13.31 0.83
C THR A 213 -13.02 14.06 -0.44
N ALA A 214 -12.03 14.95 -0.32
CA ALA A 214 -11.51 15.69 -1.46
C ALA A 214 -10.85 14.77 -2.51
N VAL A 215 -10.26 13.64 -2.07
CA VAL A 215 -9.69 12.63 -2.98
C VAL A 215 -10.76 12.08 -3.91
N GLU A 216 -11.98 11.80 -3.45
CA GLU A 216 -13.03 11.29 -4.35
C GLU A 216 -13.56 12.37 -5.29
N ILE A 217 -13.62 13.62 -4.84
CA ILE A 217 -13.96 14.76 -5.71
C ILE A 217 -12.91 14.88 -6.83
N ALA A 218 -11.62 14.86 -6.48
CA ALA A 218 -10.52 14.93 -7.44
C ALA A 218 -10.52 13.72 -8.39
N SER A 219 -10.79 12.52 -7.88
CA SER A 219 -10.91 11.31 -8.69
C SER A 219 -12.09 11.36 -9.66
N GLY A 220 -13.24 11.90 -9.21
CA GLY A 220 -14.42 12.13 -10.04
C GLY A 220 -14.14 13.14 -11.15
N LEU A 221 -13.45 14.23 -10.84
CA LEU A 221 -12.96 15.19 -11.83
C LEU A 221 -12.05 14.50 -12.85
N HIS A 222 -11.05 13.75 -12.39
CA HIS A 222 -10.12 13.05 -13.27
C HIS A 222 -10.84 12.03 -14.17
N TRP A 223 -11.79 11.27 -13.62
CA TRP A 223 -12.61 10.34 -14.38
C TRP A 223 -13.37 11.06 -15.49
N TYR A 224 -14.02 12.18 -15.17
CA TYR A 224 -14.76 12.97 -16.16
C TYR A 224 -13.83 13.48 -17.27
N LEU A 225 -12.71 14.10 -16.90
CA LEU A 225 -11.73 14.59 -17.86
C LEU A 225 -11.19 13.47 -18.75
N LYS A 226 -10.91 12.29 -18.19
CA LYS A 226 -10.38 11.15 -18.93
C LYS A 226 -11.38 10.56 -19.91
N TYR A 227 -12.60 10.26 -19.46
CA TYR A 227 -13.56 9.50 -20.25
C TYR A 227 -14.46 10.36 -21.15
N TRP A 228 -14.69 11.62 -20.78
CA TRP A 228 -15.55 12.52 -21.55
C TRP A 228 -14.77 13.58 -22.31
N CYS A 229 -13.66 14.07 -21.75
CA CYS A 229 -12.85 15.10 -22.39
C CYS A 229 -11.59 14.55 -23.09
N GLY A 230 -11.33 13.24 -23.00
CA GLY A 230 -10.15 12.62 -23.61
C GLY A 230 -8.82 13.13 -23.04
N ALA A 231 -8.80 13.56 -21.77
CA ALA A 231 -7.59 14.02 -21.11
C ALA A 231 -6.76 12.86 -20.54
N HIS A 232 -5.48 13.11 -20.32
CA HIS A 232 -4.57 12.17 -19.66
C HIS A 232 -3.67 12.91 -18.66
N VAL A 233 -3.46 12.31 -17.49
CA VAL A 233 -2.60 12.84 -16.43
C VAL A 233 -1.64 11.75 -15.97
N SER A 234 -0.35 11.95 -16.18
CA SER A 234 0.72 11.09 -15.68
C SER A 234 1.93 11.93 -15.24
N TRP A 235 3.00 11.27 -14.80
CA TRP A 235 4.27 11.95 -14.55
C TRP A 235 4.85 12.53 -15.84
N ASP A 236 5.62 13.62 -15.72
CA ASP A 236 6.23 14.30 -16.87
C ASP A 236 7.05 13.34 -17.77
N LYS A 237 7.79 12.41 -17.16
CA LYS A 237 8.60 11.42 -17.89
C LYS A 237 7.79 10.29 -18.54
N THR A 238 6.51 10.15 -18.20
CA THR A 238 5.62 9.08 -18.72
C THR A 238 4.52 9.61 -19.63
N GLY A 239 4.61 10.88 -20.05
CA GLY A 239 3.63 11.50 -20.94
C GLY A 239 3.01 12.79 -20.40
N GLY A 240 3.22 13.10 -19.12
CA GLY A 240 2.80 14.34 -18.48
C GLY A 240 1.28 14.56 -18.48
N ILE A 241 0.90 15.84 -18.48
CA ILE A 241 -0.48 16.30 -18.51
C ILE A 241 -0.89 16.64 -19.94
N GLN A 242 -1.80 15.84 -20.51
CA GLN A 242 -2.36 16.02 -21.86
C GLN A 242 -3.82 16.43 -21.73
N ILE A 243 -4.08 17.73 -21.80
CA ILE A 243 -5.40 18.33 -21.57
C ILE A 243 -5.89 19.17 -22.76
N ALA A 244 -5.17 19.13 -23.89
CA ALA A 244 -5.52 19.91 -25.08
C ALA A 244 -6.88 19.54 -25.69
N SER A 245 -7.35 18.32 -25.44
CA SER A 245 -8.66 17.80 -25.84
C SER A 245 -9.81 18.32 -24.98
N VAL A 246 -9.54 18.93 -23.82
CA VAL A 246 -10.57 19.45 -22.91
C VAL A 246 -11.26 20.66 -23.52
N PRO A 247 -12.58 20.60 -23.79
CA PRO A 247 -13.30 21.73 -24.38
C PRO A 247 -13.28 22.98 -23.50
N LYS A 248 -13.48 24.15 -24.11
CA LYS A 248 -13.57 25.42 -23.39
C LYS A 248 -14.76 25.43 -22.42
N PRO A 249 -14.71 26.26 -21.34
CA PRO A 249 -15.86 26.49 -20.48
C PRO A 249 -17.13 26.79 -21.29
N GLY A 250 -18.25 26.15 -20.92
CA GLY A 250 -19.51 26.26 -21.65
C GLY A 250 -19.70 25.27 -22.81
N SER A 251 -18.66 24.51 -23.18
CA SER A 251 -18.73 23.47 -24.23
C SER A 251 -18.26 22.09 -23.75
N LEU A 252 -18.20 21.92 -22.43
CA LEU A 252 -17.87 20.63 -21.81
C LEU A 252 -18.93 19.57 -22.19
N PRO A 253 -18.55 18.29 -22.40
CA PRO A 253 -19.52 17.25 -22.73
C PRO A 253 -20.52 17.00 -21.60
N LEU A 254 -21.79 16.88 -21.95
CA LEU A 254 -22.84 16.53 -21.00
C LEU A 254 -22.72 15.07 -20.60
N VAL A 255 -23.03 14.79 -19.33
CA VAL A 255 -23.27 13.43 -18.83
C VAL A 255 -24.78 13.28 -18.66
N SER A 256 -25.29 12.04 -18.64
CA SER A 256 -26.72 11.74 -18.47
C SER A 256 -27.36 12.55 -17.35
N ASP A 257 -28.60 12.99 -17.56
CA ASP A 257 -29.37 13.80 -16.60
C ASP A 257 -29.55 13.09 -15.24
N GLU A 258 -29.52 11.76 -15.22
CA GLU A 258 -29.59 10.92 -14.02
C GLU A 258 -28.28 10.94 -13.19
N GLY A 259 -27.20 11.51 -13.72
CA GLY A 259 -25.87 11.49 -13.14
C GLY A 259 -25.15 10.13 -13.30
N VAL A 260 -23.89 10.08 -12.89
CA VAL A 260 -23.07 8.85 -12.92
C VAL A 260 -22.52 8.56 -11.53
N ILE A 261 -22.67 7.30 -11.10
CA ILE A 261 -22.13 6.78 -9.84
C ILE A 261 -20.96 5.83 -10.02
N ILE A 262 -19.85 6.16 -9.35
CA ILE A 262 -18.61 5.40 -9.34
C ILE A 262 -18.26 5.11 -7.89
N GLN A 263 -18.03 3.83 -7.60
CA GLN A 263 -17.69 3.34 -6.28
C GLN A 263 -16.30 2.72 -6.30
N ARG A 264 -15.54 2.94 -5.23
CA ARG A 264 -14.32 2.18 -5.00
C ARG A 264 -14.67 0.79 -4.43
N PRO A 265 -13.98 -0.27 -4.87
CA PRO A 265 -14.22 -1.61 -4.36
C PRO A 265 -13.57 -1.86 -2.98
N VAL A 266 -12.65 -0.98 -2.55
CA VAL A 266 -11.86 -1.14 -1.31
C VAL A 266 -11.82 0.18 -0.55
N PRO A 267 -11.71 0.17 0.80
CA PRO A 267 -11.68 1.39 1.60
C PRO A 267 -10.38 2.18 1.42
N TRP A 268 -9.27 1.50 1.13
CA TRP A 268 -7.94 2.11 1.01
C TRP A 268 -7.28 1.81 -0.33
N ASN A 269 -6.86 2.88 -0.99
CA ASN A 269 -5.98 2.87 -2.14
C ASN A 269 -4.61 3.36 -1.69
N TYR A 270 -3.73 2.40 -1.48
CA TYR A 270 -2.37 2.62 -1.01
C TYR A 270 -1.45 3.05 -2.15
N TYR A 271 -0.45 3.88 -1.83
CA TYR A 271 0.59 4.26 -2.77
C TYR A 271 1.97 4.33 -2.11
N GLN A 272 3.00 4.06 -2.93
CA GLN A 272 4.45 4.10 -2.65
C GLN A 272 5.04 2.80 -2.08
N ASN A 273 6.32 2.55 -2.35
CA ASN A 273 7.16 1.64 -1.56
C ASN A 273 8.12 2.47 -0.71
N VAL A 274 8.58 1.97 0.44
CA VAL A 274 9.59 2.65 1.27
C VAL A 274 10.85 3.00 0.48
N VAL A 275 11.26 2.17 -0.49
CA VAL A 275 12.43 2.42 -1.34
C VAL A 275 12.26 3.57 -2.32
N THR A 276 11.01 3.92 -2.66
CA THR A 276 10.70 5.03 -3.58
C THR A 276 11.20 6.37 -3.04
N SER A 277 11.26 6.49 -1.70
CA SER A 277 11.82 7.69 -1.04
C SER A 277 13.28 7.95 -1.41
N SER A 278 14.07 6.90 -1.65
CA SER A 278 15.47 6.98 -2.04
C SER A 278 15.66 6.99 -3.56
N TYR A 279 14.92 6.14 -4.28
CA TYR A 279 15.10 6.01 -5.73
C TYR A 279 14.49 7.14 -6.55
N SER A 280 13.41 7.75 -6.06
CA SER A 280 12.66 8.75 -6.82
C SER A 280 12.57 10.09 -6.11
N TYR A 281 12.24 10.10 -4.81
CA TYR A 281 11.81 11.33 -4.12
C TYR A 281 12.92 12.11 -3.45
N VAL A 282 14.12 11.54 -3.32
CA VAL A 282 15.20 12.10 -2.49
C VAL A 282 15.52 13.55 -2.85
N TRP A 283 15.48 13.93 -4.13
CA TRP A 283 15.80 15.28 -4.59
C TRP A 283 14.56 16.14 -4.90
N TRP A 284 13.37 15.70 -4.49
CA TRP A 284 12.15 16.47 -4.74
C TRP A 284 12.01 17.61 -3.75
N ASP A 285 11.70 18.79 -4.29
CA ASP A 285 11.26 19.94 -3.54
C ASP A 285 9.73 19.94 -3.35
N TRP A 286 9.22 21.02 -2.76
CA TRP A 286 7.78 21.19 -2.57
C TRP A 286 7.01 21.23 -3.89
N GLU A 287 7.53 21.90 -4.93
CA GLU A 287 6.82 22.01 -6.21
C GLU A 287 6.58 20.63 -6.82
N ARG A 288 7.59 19.75 -6.79
CA ARG A 288 7.43 18.38 -7.28
C ARG A 288 6.51 17.54 -6.38
N TRP A 289 6.59 17.70 -5.05
CA TRP A 289 5.69 17.03 -4.12
C TRP A 289 4.23 17.46 -4.26
N GLU A 290 3.96 18.75 -4.49
CA GLU A 290 2.61 19.26 -4.73
C GLU A 290 1.98 18.59 -5.97
N LYS A 291 2.74 18.50 -7.07
CA LYS A 291 2.31 17.77 -8.28
C LYS A 291 2.05 16.28 -7.99
N GLU A 292 2.87 15.65 -7.16
CA GLU A 292 2.67 14.24 -6.81
C GLU A 292 1.39 14.04 -5.99
N ILE A 293 1.13 14.90 -5.00
CA ILE A 293 -0.04 14.77 -4.14
C ILE A 293 -1.33 15.08 -4.92
N ASP A 294 -1.29 16.04 -5.84
CA ASP A 294 -2.39 16.29 -6.78
C ASP A 294 -2.64 15.05 -7.66
N TRP A 295 -1.58 14.46 -8.22
CA TRP A 295 -1.69 13.22 -8.99
C TRP A 295 -2.28 12.08 -8.14
N MET A 296 -1.81 11.89 -6.90
CA MET A 296 -2.36 10.92 -5.95
C MET A 296 -3.88 11.12 -5.76
N ALA A 297 -4.33 12.36 -5.57
CA ALA A 297 -5.75 12.67 -5.41
C ALA A 297 -6.57 12.36 -6.68
N LEU A 298 -6.05 12.71 -7.86
CA LEU A 298 -6.67 12.40 -9.16
C LEU A 298 -6.74 10.88 -9.41
N GLN A 299 -5.78 10.09 -8.92
CA GLN A 299 -5.80 8.62 -9.02
C GLN A 299 -6.62 7.95 -7.91
N GLY A 300 -7.16 8.70 -6.95
CA GLY A 300 -7.94 8.15 -5.86
C GLY A 300 -7.13 7.48 -4.77
N VAL A 301 -5.86 7.84 -4.61
CA VAL A 301 -4.99 7.41 -3.50
C VAL A 301 -5.43 8.12 -2.22
N ASN A 302 -5.70 7.36 -1.17
CA ASN A 302 -6.11 7.87 0.13
C ASN A 302 -5.28 7.36 1.31
N LEU A 303 -4.31 6.46 1.07
CA LEU A 303 -3.41 5.93 2.09
C LEU A 303 -1.93 5.98 1.62
N PRO A 304 -1.34 7.18 1.42
CA PRO A 304 0.05 7.32 0.98
C PRO A 304 1.05 7.17 2.14
N LEU A 305 2.26 6.68 1.85
CA LEU A 305 3.39 6.82 2.80
C LEU A 305 3.86 8.28 2.91
N ALA A 306 4.29 8.69 4.11
CA ALA A 306 4.84 10.02 4.38
C ALA A 306 6.08 9.94 5.29
N PHE A 307 7.22 9.57 4.71
CA PHE A 307 8.46 9.24 5.43
C PHE A 307 9.51 10.35 5.43
N THR A 308 9.26 11.46 4.73
CA THR A 308 10.20 12.58 4.58
C THR A 308 10.56 13.18 5.94
N GLY A 309 11.84 13.50 6.15
CA GLY A 309 12.32 14.19 7.36
C GLY A 309 12.26 13.41 8.68
N GLN A 310 12.03 12.09 8.67
CA GLN A 310 11.97 11.30 9.91
C GLN A 310 13.30 11.28 10.68
N GLU A 311 14.43 11.47 10.01
CA GLU A 311 15.75 11.58 10.64
C GLU A 311 15.81 12.76 11.61
N SER A 312 15.10 13.86 11.31
CA SER A 312 15.01 15.04 12.20
C SER A 312 14.20 14.76 13.46
N ILE A 313 13.29 13.78 13.42
CA ILE A 313 12.59 13.28 14.61
C ILE A 313 13.53 12.36 15.39
N TRP A 314 14.22 11.44 14.71
CA TRP A 314 15.20 10.55 15.34
C TRP A 314 16.34 11.31 16.02
N GLN A 315 16.87 12.36 15.42
CA GLN A 315 17.90 13.20 16.02
C GLN A 315 17.44 13.75 17.38
N LYS A 316 16.19 14.23 17.46
CA LYS A 316 15.60 14.77 18.70
C LYS A 316 15.38 13.67 19.74
N VAL A 317 14.87 12.52 19.32
CA VAL A 317 14.67 11.36 20.20
C VAL A 317 16.00 10.93 20.79
N PHE A 318 17.00 10.65 19.97
CA PHE A 318 18.29 10.16 20.47
C PHE A 318 19.07 11.20 21.29
N THR A 319 18.85 12.50 21.05
CA THR A 319 19.34 13.56 21.95
C THR A 319 18.73 13.43 23.35
N ASP A 320 17.45 13.05 23.48
CA ASP A 320 16.80 12.81 24.78
C ASP A 320 17.39 11.59 25.51
N PHE A 321 18.08 10.70 24.79
CA PHE A 321 18.80 9.52 25.32
C PHE A 321 20.32 9.73 25.38
N ASN A 322 20.78 10.99 25.43
CA ASN A 322 22.20 11.38 25.56
C ASN A 322 23.12 10.95 24.40
N ILE A 323 22.58 10.55 23.25
CA ILE A 323 23.39 10.28 22.05
C ILE A 323 23.82 11.62 21.44
N ARG A 324 25.13 11.76 21.16
CA ARG A 324 25.66 13.00 20.58
C ARG A 324 25.31 13.05 19.10
N LYS A 325 25.22 14.27 18.55
CA LYS A 325 24.94 14.46 17.11
C LYS A 325 25.97 13.74 16.22
N GLN A 326 27.24 13.71 16.64
CA GLN A 326 28.31 13.04 15.91
C GLN A 326 28.14 11.52 15.87
N ASP A 327 27.56 10.93 16.91
CA ASP A 327 27.30 9.48 16.96
C ASP A 327 26.21 9.09 15.93
N LEU A 328 25.36 10.04 15.54
CA LEU A 328 24.34 9.83 14.49
C LEU A 328 24.91 9.89 13.07
N ASN A 329 26.15 10.36 12.88
CA ASN A 329 26.81 10.33 11.57
C ASN A 329 27.08 8.90 11.09
N ASP A 330 27.31 7.98 12.04
CA ASP A 330 27.46 6.56 11.74
C ASP A 330 26.10 5.86 11.63
N PHE A 331 25.06 6.38 12.30
CA PHE A 331 23.73 5.76 12.28
C PHE A 331 22.92 6.06 11.01
N PHE A 332 22.87 7.33 10.58
CA PHE A 332 22.10 7.69 9.40
C PHE A 332 22.86 7.36 8.12
N GLY A 333 22.17 6.80 7.13
CA GLY A 333 22.66 6.77 5.76
C GLY A 333 22.62 8.16 5.11
N GLY A 334 23.30 8.30 3.98
CA GLY A 334 23.18 9.47 3.10
C GLY A 334 21.79 9.60 2.49
N PRO A 335 21.43 10.78 1.93
CA PRO A 335 20.09 11.04 1.41
C PRO A 335 19.55 9.97 0.46
N ALA A 336 20.38 9.54 -0.50
CA ALA A 336 20.01 8.55 -1.51
C ALA A 336 19.91 7.10 -0.97
N PHE A 337 20.27 6.88 0.29
CA PHE A 337 20.31 5.54 0.90
C PHE A 337 19.42 5.41 2.14
N LEU A 338 18.64 6.45 2.47
CA LEU A 338 17.80 6.49 3.66
C LEU A 338 16.76 5.36 3.72
N ALA A 339 16.23 4.87 2.60
CA ALA A 339 15.27 3.77 2.62
C ALA A 339 15.85 2.52 3.31
N TRP A 340 17.06 2.11 2.92
CA TRP A 340 17.73 0.95 3.53
C TRP A 340 18.22 1.24 4.95
N ALA A 341 18.64 2.48 5.22
CA ALA A 341 19.01 2.89 6.57
C ALA A 341 17.82 2.77 7.55
N ARG A 342 16.64 3.26 7.14
CA ARG A 342 15.39 3.18 7.93
C ARG A 342 14.94 1.74 8.18
N MET A 343 15.20 0.84 7.23
CA MET A 343 14.89 -0.58 7.35
C MET A 343 15.94 -1.37 8.18
N GLY A 344 16.99 -0.71 8.68
CA GLY A 344 18.05 -1.38 9.44
C GLY A 344 18.95 -2.26 8.58
N ASN A 345 19.03 -2.02 7.27
CA ASN A 345 19.87 -2.82 6.38
C ASN A 345 21.31 -2.27 6.29
N LEU A 346 21.46 -0.95 6.35
CA LEU A 346 22.75 -0.26 6.29
C LEU A 346 22.77 0.92 7.26
N HIS A 347 23.96 1.44 7.53
CA HIS A 347 24.14 2.69 8.25
C HIS A 347 25.37 3.44 7.72
N GLY A 348 25.44 4.76 7.92
CA GLY A 348 26.59 5.60 7.56
C GLY A 348 26.86 5.85 6.07
N TRP A 349 26.56 4.89 5.18
CA TRP A 349 26.93 4.98 3.76
C TRP A 349 26.30 6.18 3.04
N GLY A 350 27.14 6.97 2.36
CA GLY A 350 26.75 8.20 1.66
C GLY A 350 26.45 9.40 2.58
N GLY A 351 26.61 9.23 3.90
CA GLY A 351 26.47 10.29 4.89
C GLY A 351 27.76 11.11 5.10
N PRO A 352 27.79 11.97 6.14
CA PRO A 352 26.71 12.25 7.09
C PRO A 352 25.64 13.18 6.52
N LEU A 353 24.45 13.18 7.14
CA LEU A 353 23.41 14.17 6.84
C LEU A 353 23.78 15.52 7.47
N SER A 354 23.73 16.60 6.68
CA SER A 354 23.90 17.96 7.22
C SER A 354 22.69 18.41 8.04
N GLN A 355 22.89 19.31 9.01
CA GLN A 355 21.76 19.89 9.75
C GLN A 355 20.80 20.64 8.82
N ASN A 356 21.32 21.34 7.81
CA ASN A 356 20.49 22.02 6.81
C ASN A 356 19.55 21.03 6.07
N TRP A 357 20.05 19.85 5.71
CA TRP A 357 19.21 18.80 5.11
C TRP A 357 18.09 18.37 6.05
N LEU A 358 18.40 18.07 7.31
CA LEU A 358 17.42 17.67 8.32
C LEU A 358 16.33 18.74 8.52
N ASP A 359 16.72 20.00 8.60
CA ASP A 359 15.80 21.11 8.82
C ASP A 359 14.89 21.31 7.59
N GLN A 360 15.44 21.29 6.38
CA GLN A 360 14.69 21.42 5.13
C GLN A 360 13.72 20.25 4.92
N GLN A 361 14.14 19.02 5.17
CA GLN A 361 13.28 17.84 5.04
C GLN A 361 12.13 17.84 6.06
N LEU A 362 12.36 18.38 7.27
CA LEU A 362 11.29 18.55 8.26
C LEU A 362 10.26 19.60 7.82
N VAL A 363 10.70 20.72 7.23
CA VAL A 363 9.79 21.72 6.65
C VAL A 363 8.97 21.11 5.52
N LEU A 364 9.64 20.42 4.59
CA LEU A 364 8.98 19.75 3.45
C LEU A 364 7.93 18.75 3.91
N GLN A 365 8.25 17.90 4.90
CA GLN A 365 7.30 16.92 5.43
C GLN A 365 6.04 17.58 6.02
N LYS A 366 6.17 18.74 6.68
CA LYS A 366 5.00 19.46 7.20
C LYS A 366 4.07 19.93 6.07
N GLN A 367 4.64 20.42 4.96
CA GLN A 367 3.85 20.81 3.79
C GLN A 367 3.17 19.59 3.14
N ILE A 368 3.89 18.47 3.01
CA ILE A 368 3.35 17.20 2.50
C ILE A 368 2.15 16.74 3.34
N LEU A 369 2.34 16.65 4.66
CA LEU A 369 1.28 16.22 5.57
C LEU A 369 0.08 17.15 5.55
N SER A 370 0.31 18.46 5.57
CA SER A 370 -0.75 19.47 5.47
C SER A 370 -1.63 19.22 4.24
N ARG A 371 -1.01 19.13 3.06
CA ARG A 371 -1.77 18.95 1.80
C ARG A 371 -2.48 17.60 1.72
N MET A 372 -1.84 16.52 2.20
CA MET A 372 -2.49 15.21 2.23
C MET A 372 -3.74 15.23 3.13
N ILE A 373 -3.66 15.85 4.32
CA ILE A 373 -4.78 15.97 5.26
C ILE A 373 -5.87 16.91 4.73
N GLU A 374 -5.51 18.03 4.10
CA GLU A 374 -6.46 18.92 3.41
C GLU A 374 -7.25 18.18 2.33
N LEU A 375 -6.62 17.25 1.62
CA LEU A 375 -7.28 16.44 0.59
C LEU A 375 -8.06 15.24 1.15
N GLY A 376 -8.02 14.99 2.46
CA GLY A 376 -8.71 13.87 3.10
C GLY A 376 -7.99 12.53 2.99
N MET A 377 -6.69 12.54 2.66
CA MET A 377 -5.83 11.34 2.72
C MET A 377 -5.49 10.99 4.18
N THR A 378 -5.10 9.74 4.41
CA THR A 378 -4.53 9.24 5.67
C THR A 378 -3.04 8.93 5.46
N PRO A 379 -2.12 9.86 5.79
CA PRO A 379 -0.70 9.60 5.64
C PRO A 379 -0.20 8.51 6.61
N VAL A 380 0.57 7.55 6.10
CA VAL A 380 1.24 6.54 6.92
C VAL A 380 2.59 7.08 7.37
N LEU A 381 2.68 7.35 8.67
CA LEU A 381 3.90 7.83 9.33
C LEU A 381 4.78 6.64 9.80
N PRO A 382 6.11 6.82 9.89
CA PRO A 382 6.99 5.78 10.42
C PRO A 382 6.77 5.55 11.92
N SER A 383 7.22 4.40 12.42
CA SER A 383 7.24 4.02 13.84
C SER A 383 8.57 3.38 14.21
N PHE A 384 8.80 3.14 15.51
CA PHE A 384 10.01 2.46 15.98
C PHE A 384 9.89 0.94 15.83
N SER A 385 10.93 0.32 15.26
CA SER A 385 11.02 -1.12 15.03
C SER A 385 12.20 -1.80 15.75
N GLY A 386 12.92 -1.09 16.62
CA GLY A 386 14.06 -1.62 17.37
C GLY A 386 15.44 -1.20 16.84
N ASN A 387 15.55 -0.66 15.63
CA ASN A 387 16.85 -0.26 15.07
C ASN A 387 17.41 0.99 15.77
N VAL A 388 18.61 0.88 16.32
CA VAL A 388 19.24 1.91 17.18
C VAL A 388 20.69 2.21 16.77
N PRO A 389 21.26 3.38 17.12
CA PRO A 389 22.69 3.67 16.94
C PRO A 389 23.56 2.76 17.80
N GLY A 390 24.75 2.41 17.31
CA GLY A 390 25.73 1.63 18.09
C GLY A 390 26.10 2.29 19.42
N ALA A 391 26.20 3.62 19.44
CA ALA A 391 26.47 4.41 20.65
C ALA A 391 25.44 4.22 21.77
N LEU A 392 24.23 3.75 21.47
CA LEU A 392 23.24 3.44 22.53
C LEU A 392 23.76 2.35 23.47
N LYS A 393 24.57 1.40 22.96
CA LYS A 393 25.17 0.34 23.76
C LYS A 393 26.21 0.86 24.76
N ASP A 394 26.92 1.93 24.42
CA ASP A 394 27.90 2.56 25.32
C ASP A 394 27.21 3.33 26.44
N ILE A 395 26.07 3.96 26.15
CA ILE A 395 25.27 4.72 27.11
C ILE A 395 24.44 3.81 28.01
N PHE A 396 23.88 2.74 27.45
CA PHE A 396 23.05 1.75 28.15
C PHE A 396 23.68 0.35 28.03
N PRO A 397 24.77 0.07 28.78
CA PRO A 397 25.51 -1.19 28.65
C PRO A 397 24.72 -2.42 29.11
N SER A 398 23.65 -2.24 29.89
CA SER A 398 22.73 -3.31 30.28
C SER A 398 21.62 -3.58 29.26
N ALA A 399 21.46 -2.74 28.24
CA ALA A 399 20.43 -2.92 27.24
C ALA A 399 20.75 -4.13 26.34
N ASN A 400 19.75 -4.97 26.09
CA ASN A 400 19.87 -6.13 25.23
C ASN A 400 19.86 -5.71 23.75
N ILE A 401 21.05 -5.36 23.24
CA ILE A 401 21.25 -4.88 21.88
C ILE A 401 22.08 -5.89 21.10
N THR A 402 21.48 -6.44 20.04
CA THR A 402 22.13 -7.39 19.14
C THR A 402 22.64 -6.67 17.90
N ARG A 403 23.89 -6.93 17.51
CA ARG A 403 24.41 -6.52 16.21
C ARG A 403 23.92 -7.51 15.15
N LEU A 404 23.20 -7.02 14.16
CA LEU A 404 22.62 -7.83 13.09
C LEU A 404 23.70 -8.34 12.11
N GLY A 405 23.32 -9.35 11.31
CA GLY A 405 24.16 -9.86 10.23
C GLY A 405 24.26 -8.88 9.05
N ASP A 406 25.18 -9.18 8.14
CA ASP A 406 25.36 -8.42 6.91
C ASP A 406 24.15 -8.57 5.97
N TRP A 407 23.62 -7.43 5.53
CA TRP A 407 22.65 -7.33 4.45
C TRP A 407 23.37 -6.78 3.21
N ASN A 408 24.06 -7.64 2.46
CA ASN A 408 24.70 -7.30 1.18
C ASN A 408 25.37 -5.90 1.18
N THR A 409 26.27 -5.69 2.13
CA THR A 409 26.91 -4.39 2.33
C THR A 409 27.67 -3.91 1.09
N VAL A 410 27.93 -2.60 1.04
CA VAL A 410 28.61 -1.95 -0.08
C VAL A 410 30.02 -2.51 -0.23
N ASP A 411 30.27 -3.13 -1.38
CA ASP A 411 31.54 -3.77 -1.75
C ASP A 411 32.08 -4.78 -0.71
N GLY A 412 31.20 -5.36 0.11
CA GLY A 412 31.61 -6.26 1.20
C GLY A 412 32.25 -5.56 2.42
N ASP A 413 32.25 -4.23 2.48
CA ASP A 413 32.76 -3.46 3.63
C ASP A 413 31.74 -3.45 4.78
N THR A 414 32.06 -4.19 5.85
CA THR A 414 31.18 -4.34 7.03
C THR A 414 31.04 -3.08 7.91
N ARG A 415 31.72 -2.00 7.56
CA ARG A 415 31.57 -0.68 8.20
C ARG A 415 30.20 -0.06 7.99
N TRP A 416 29.52 -0.41 6.88
CA TRP A 416 28.26 0.21 6.47
C TRP A 416 27.03 -0.68 6.72
N CYS A 417 27.21 -1.82 7.37
CA CYS A 417 26.17 -2.85 7.56
C CYS A 417 25.89 -3.11 9.02
N CYS A 418 25.09 -4.15 9.26
CA CYS A 418 25.14 -4.87 10.52
C CYS A 418 24.72 -3.94 11.67
N THR A 419 23.55 -3.35 11.47
CA THR A 419 22.97 -2.37 12.39
C THR A 419 22.66 -3.02 13.75
N PHE A 420 22.30 -2.19 14.71
CA PHE A 420 22.03 -2.63 16.08
C PHE A 420 20.52 -2.70 16.30
N LEU A 421 20.04 -3.85 16.77
CA LEU A 421 18.65 -4.10 17.07
C LEU A 421 18.48 -4.24 18.58
N LEU A 422 17.67 -3.37 19.17
CA LEU A 422 17.22 -3.44 20.55
C LEU A 422 16.14 -4.53 20.68
N ASP A 423 16.32 -5.44 21.64
CA ASP A 423 15.37 -6.53 21.90
C ASP A 423 13.99 -5.97 22.28
N PRO A 424 12.89 -6.51 21.72
CA PRO A 424 11.54 -6.03 22.01
C PRO A 424 11.11 -6.23 23.47
N SER A 425 11.79 -7.09 24.22
CA SER A 425 11.55 -7.34 25.65
C SER A 425 12.34 -6.39 26.56
N ASP A 426 13.29 -5.63 26.00
CA ASP A 426 14.05 -4.64 26.75
C ASP A 426 13.14 -3.45 27.12
N PRO A 427 13.12 -2.99 28.38
CA PRO A 427 12.31 -1.84 28.78
C PRO A 427 12.55 -0.59 27.94
N LEU A 428 13.79 -0.40 27.46
CA LEU A 428 14.19 0.72 26.64
C LEU A 428 13.45 0.75 25.28
N PHE A 429 12.98 -0.40 24.80
CA PHE A 429 12.22 -0.49 23.55
C PHE A 429 10.94 0.34 23.60
N VAL A 430 10.20 0.21 24.71
CA VAL A 430 8.96 0.94 24.95
C VAL A 430 9.25 2.43 25.20
N GLU A 431 10.33 2.74 25.90
CA GLU A 431 10.72 4.13 26.20
C GLU A 431 11.07 4.89 24.92
N ILE A 432 11.94 4.34 24.08
CA ILE A 432 12.34 4.93 22.80
C ILE A 432 11.12 5.03 21.87
N GLY A 433 10.31 3.97 21.78
CA GLY A 433 9.10 3.97 20.95
C GLY A 433 8.12 5.07 21.35
N LYS A 434 7.85 5.24 22.66
CA LYS A 434 7.01 6.33 23.18
C LYS A 434 7.61 7.70 22.91
N ALA A 435 8.92 7.85 23.12
CA ALA A 435 9.62 9.11 22.84
C ALA A 435 9.50 9.49 21.35
N PHE A 436 9.66 8.52 20.45
CA PHE A 436 9.51 8.73 19.01
C PHE A 436 8.11 9.17 18.64
N ILE A 437 7.06 8.46 19.07
CA ILE A 437 5.67 8.84 18.79
C ILE A 437 5.35 10.23 19.37
N LYS A 438 5.80 10.54 20.60
CA LYS A 438 5.60 11.86 21.22
C LYS A 438 6.29 12.98 20.43
N ARG A 439 7.52 12.76 19.94
CA ARG A 439 8.27 13.73 19.13
C ARG A 439 7.66 13.88 17.74
N GLN A 440 7.22 12.79 17.12
CA GLN A 440 6.54 12.79 15.83
C GLN A 440 5.21 13.54 15.89
N ILE A 441 4.39 13.27 16.92
CA ILE A 441 3.12 13.97 17.15
C ILE A 441 3.38 15.48 17.37
N LYS A 442 4.33 15.87 18.22
CA LYS A 442 4.69 17.30 18.36
C LYS A 442 5.18 17.93 17.06
N GLY A 443 5.94 17.17 16.26
CA GLY A 443 6.43 17.60 14.96
C GLY A 443 5.32 17.78 13.92
N ALA A 444 4.30 16.91 13.96
CA ALA A 444 3.17 16.87 13.04
C ALA A 444 2.01 17.78 13.47
N ILE A 445 1.76 17.98 14.78
CA ILE A 445 0.65 18.80 15.31
C ILE A 445 0.87 20.29 15.07
N HIS A 446 2.11 20.77 14.90
CA HIS A 446 2.35 22.16 14.48
C HIS A 446 2.02 22.44 13.01
N VAL A 447 1.12 21.65 12.41
CA VAL A 447 0.58 21.78 11.06
C VAL A 447 -0.94 22.02 11.08
N SER A 448 -1.62 21.81 12.21
CA SER A 448 -3.06 22.04 12.37
C SER A 448 -3.39 23.35 13.05
#